data_AF-A0A352SZ30-F1
#
_entry.id   AF-A0A352SZ30-F1
#
_cell.length_a   1.000
_cell.length_b   1.000
_cell.length_c   1.000
_cell.angle_alpha   90.00
_cell.angle_beta   90.00
_cell.angle_gamma   90.00
#
_symmetry.space_group_name_H-M   'P 1'
#
loop_
_entity.id
_entity.type
_entity.pdbx_description
1 polymer ?
#
loop_
_entity_poly.entity_id
_entity_poly.type
_entity_poly.pdbx_seq_one_letter_code
_entity_poly.pdbx_strand_id
1 'polypeptide(L)' 'ILKSFLIIFNYNLFSYEGYYFLGPSTPVSIGVLAYNAYVNPDLSGRASSMAVNFVMMAVSIVLCVIFYKSLKQTKKGISL' A
#
# COMPACT_ATOMS: atom_id res chain seq x y z
N ILE A 1 -12.99 3.88 -15.72
CA ILE A 1 -11.52 4.03 -15.72
C ILE A 1 -10.95 4.48 -14.38
N LEU A 2 -11.30 5.68 -13.85
CA LEU A 2 -10.63 6.26 -12.68
C LEU A 2 -10.71 5.40 -11.39
N LYS A 3 -11.85 4.73 -11.16
CA LYS A 3 -12.05 3.86 -9.98
C LYS A 3 -11.24 2.58 -10.03
N SER A 4 -11.18 1.96 -11.22
CA SER A 4 -10.39 0.76 -11.47
C SER A 4 -8.89 1.07 -11.31
N PHE A 5 -8.45 2.22 -11.81
CA PHE A 5 -7.09 2.72 -11.59
C PHE A 5 -6.78 2.87 -10.09
N LEU A 6 -7.68 3.46 -9.30
CA LEU A 6 -7.47 3.67 -7.87
C LEU A 6 -7.23 2.37 -7.09
N ILE A 7 -7.98 1.29 -7.41
CA ILE A 7 -7.76 -0.03 -6.81
C ILE A 7 -6.38 -0.58 -7.18
N ILE A 8 -6.05 -0.59 -8.47
CA ILE A 8 -4.80 -1.17 -8.98
C ILE A 8 -3.61 -0.39 -8.42
N PHE A 9 -3.72 0.93 -8.34
CA PHE A 9 -2.72 1.81 -7.74
C PHE A 9 -2.50 1.47 -6.26
N ASN A 10 -3.58 1.37 -5.46
CA ASN A 10 -3.47 1.03 -4.04
C ASN A 10 -2.80 -0.34 -3.83
N TYR A 11 -3.15 -1.34 -4.65
CA TYR A 11 -2.55 -2.66 -4.59
C TYR A 11 -1.04 -2.66 -4.93
N ASN A 12 -0.65 -1.98 -6.01
CA ASN A 12 0.75 -1.98 -6.45
C ASN A 12 1.65 -1.14 -5.53
N LEU A 13 1.16 -0.03 -4.99
CA LEU A 13 1.96 0.89 -4.15
C LEU A 13 2.60 0.21 -2.93
N PHE A 14 1.93 -0.79 -2.35
CA PHE A 14 2.37 -1.49 -1.14
C PHE A 14 2.78 -2.95 -1.40
N SER A 15 2.86 -3.37 -2.65
CA SER A 15 3.22 -4.75 -2.98
C SER A 15 4.64 -5.05 -2.51
N TYR A 16 4.83 -6.15 -1.78
CA TYR A 16 6.15 -6.63 -1.40
C TYR A 16 6.67 -7.62 -2.46
N GLU A 17 5.90 -8.66 -2.72
CA GLU A 17 6.26 -9.78 -3.59
C GLU A 17 6.72 -9.31 -4.98
N GLY A 18 5.97 -8.38 -5.59
CA GLY A 18 6.29 -7.87 -6.92
C GLY A 18 7.68 -7.25 -7.00
N TYR A 19 8.04 -6.42 -6.01
CA TYR A 19 9.33 -5.75 -5.96
C TYR A 19 10.47 -6.64 -5.46
N TYR A 20 10.15 -7.63 -4.62
CA TYR A 20 11.13 -8.60 -4.13
C TYR A 20 11.68 -9.46 -5.27
N PHE A 21 10.83 -9.96 -6.17
CA PHE A 21 11.27 -10.77 -7.32
C PHE A 21 12.00 -9.99 -8.41
N LEU A 22 11.80 -8.68 -8.49
CA LEU A 22 12.50 -7.79 -9.44
C LEU A 22 14.00 -7.63 -9.10
N GLY A 23 14.42 -8.09 -7.91
CA GLY A 23 15.81 -8.03 -7.48
C GLY A 23 16.21 -6.67 -6.88
N PRO A 24 17.52 -6.45 -6.65
CA PRO A 24 18.01 -5.26 -5.97
C PRO A 24 17.69 -4.00 -6.79
N SER A 25 16.80 -3.16 -6.25
CA SER A 25 16.42 -1.86 -6.80
C SER A 25 17.00 -0.74 -5.93
N THR A 26 17.42 0.37 -6.55
CA THR A 26 17.86 1.57 -5.83
C THR A 26 17.02 2.77 -6.27
N PRO A 27 16.21 3.38 -5.38
CA PRO A 27 15.90 2.97 -4.01
C PRO A 27 15.02 1.70 -3.95
N VAL A 28 15.15 0.93 -2.85
CA VAL A 28 14.29 -0.24 -2.60
C VAL A 28 12.85 0.17 -2.35
N SER A 29 11.88 -0.69 -2.70
CA SER A 29 10.48 -0.42 -2.39
C SER A 29 10.26 -0.35 -0.88
N ILE A 30 9.30 0.48 -0.45
CA ILE A 30 9.00 0.70 0.97
C ILE A 30 8.61 -0.62 1.65
N GLY A 31 7.85 -1.49 0.97
CA GLY A 31 7.47 -2.81 1.49
C GLY A 31 8.65 -3.75 1.69
N VAL A 32 9.60 -3.79 0.74
CA VAL A 32 10.81 -4.62 0.84
C VAL A 32 11.74 -4.08 1.93
N LEU A 33 11.88 -2.76 2.03
CA LEU A 33 12.68 -2.12 3.08
C LEU A 33 12.13 -2.45 4.49
N ALA A 34 10.82 -2.30 4.69
CA ALA A 34 10.18 -2.61 5.96
C ALA A 34 10.34 -4.09 6.32
N TYR A 35 10.14 -4.99 5.36
CA TYR A 35 10.32 -6.43 5.58
C TYR A 35 11.75 -6.77 5.99
N ASN A 36 12.74 -6.29 5.24
CA ASN A 36 14.16 -6.54 5.54
C ASN A 36 14.53 -5.99 6.93
N ALA A 37 14.10 -4.78 7.25
CA ALA A 37 14.32 -4.17 8.57
C ALA A 37 13.66 -4.93 9.73
N TYR A 38 12.57 -5.66 9.47
CA TYR A 38 11.87 -6.47 10.47
C TYR A 38 12.55 -7.82 10.75
N VAL A 39 13.05 -8.46 9.68
CA VAL A 39 13.68 -9.79 9.73
C VAL A 39 15.13 -9.72 10.20
N ASN A 40 15.77 -8.55 10.09
CA ASN A 40 17.13 -8.33 10.57
C ASN A 40 17.33 -8.83 12.02
N PRO A 41 18.47 -9.50 12.31
CA PRO A 41 18.78 -9.99 13.66
C PRO A 41 19.02 -8.85 14.66
N ASP A 42 19.42 -7.68 14.18
CA ASP A 42 19.46 -6.45 14.97
C ASP A 42 18.04 -5.90 15.16
N LEU A 43 17.60 -5.81 16.42
CA LEU A 43 16.26 -5.33 16.77
C LEU A 43 16.07 -3.82 16.60
N SER A 44 17.15 -3.07 16.40
CA SER A 44 17.13 -1.60 16.29
C SER A 44 16.17 -1.11 15.19
N GLY A 45 16.03 -1.87 14.09
CA GLY A 45 15.15 -1.55 12.95
C GLY A 45 13.72 -2.06 13.04
N ARG A 46 13.36 -2.86 14.06
CA ARG A 46 12.04 -3.52 14.11
C ARG A 46 10.91 -2.55 14.43
N ALA A 47 11.11 -1.68 15.42
CA ALA A 47 10.09 -0.71 15.83
C ALA A 47 9.80 0.29 14.69
N SER A 48 10.83 0.73 13.97
CA SER A 48 10.68 1.61 12.81
C SER A 48 9.99 0.90 11.64
N SER A 49 10.34 -0.36 11.35
CA SER A 49 9.64 -1.17 10.35
C SER A 49 8.14 -1.30 10.64
N MET A 50 7.78 -1.57 11.89
CA MET A 50 6.37 -1.65 12.30
C MET A 50 5.64 -0.32 12.14
N ALA A 51 6.29 0.80 12.46
CA ALA A 51 5.73 2.13 12.22
C ALA A 51 5.49 2.39 10.72
N VAL A 52 6.43 2.00 9.85
CA VAL A 52 6.27 2.12 8.40
C VAL A 52 5.09 1.28 7.90
N ASN A 53 4.99 0.02 8.33
CA ASN A 53 3.86 -0.84 7.97
C ASN A 53 2.51 -0.25 8.42
N PHE A 54 2.46 0.36 9.61
CA PHE A 54 1.26 1.05 10.09
C PHE A 54 0.89 2.24 9.20
N VAL A 55 1.86 3.05 8.78
CA VAL A 55 1.63 4.18 7.85
C VAL A 55 1.12 3.67 6.51
N MET A 56 1.72 2.60 5.95
CA MET A 56 1.23 2.00 4.70
C MET A 56 -0.23 1.53 4.82
N MET A 57 -0.56 0.85 5.92
CA MET A 57 -1.93 0.42 6.22
C MET A 57 -2.88 1.61 6.31
N ALA A 58 -2.51 2.67 7.03
CA ALA A 58 -3.33 3.86 7.17
C ALA A 58 -3.62 4.53 5.81
N VAL A 59 -2.61 4.67 4.96
CA VAL A 59 -2.78 5.22 3.60
C VAL A 59 -3.68 4.32 2.75
N SER A 60 -3.53 3.00 2.83
CA SER A 60 -4.38 2.05 2.12
C SER A 60 -5.85 2.13 2.55
N ILE A 61 -6.12 2.29 3.85
CA ILE A 61 -7.47 2.51 4.39
C ILE A 61 -8.06 3.81 3.84
N VAL A 62 -7.29 4.91 3.83
CA VAL A 62 -7.75 6.19 3.27
C VAL A 62 -8.14 6.05 1.80
N LEU A 63 -7.29 5.40 0.99
CA LEU A 63 -7.57 5.11 -0.42
C LEU A 63 -8.83 4.23 -0.59
N CYS A 64 -9.01 3.24 0.27
CA CYS A 64 -10.19 2.37 0.28
C CYS A 64 -11.48 3.15 0.62
N VAL A 65 -11.42 4.05 1.61
CA VAL A 65 -12.56 4.93 1.96
C VAL A 65 -12.91 5.85 0.79
N ILE A 66 -11.92 6.44 0.11
CA ILE A 66 -12.12 7.26 -1.09
C ILE A 66 -12.78 6.43 -2.20
N PHE A 67 -12.28 5.21 -2.42
CA PHE A 67 -12.84 4.28 -3.39
C PHE A 67 -14.32 3.97 -3.11
N TYR A 68 -14.64 3.62 -1.86
CA TYR A 68 -16.00 3.31 -1.44
C TYR A 68 -16.95 4.50 -1.60
N LYS A 69 -16.51 5.71 -1.21
CA LYS A 69 -17.29 6.94 -1.42
C LYS A 69 -17.53 7.19 -2.92
N SER A 70 -16.51 7.00 -3.76
CA SER A 70 -16.65 7.15 -5.22
C SER A 70 -17.62 6.14 -5.82
N LEU A 71 -17.64 4.89 -5.33
CA LEU A 71 -18.65 3.90 -5.74
C LEU A 71 -20.06 4.31 -5.34
N LYS A 72 -20.26 4.76 -4.10
CA LYS A 72 -21.58 5.18 -3.60
C LYS A 72 -22.15 6.37 -4.38
N GLN A 73 -21.31 7.35 -4.75
CA GLN A 73 -21.73 8.51 -5.54
C GLN A 73 -22.27 8.11 -6.92
N THR A 74 -21.63 7.15 -7.60
CA THR A 74 -22.14 6.67 -8.89
C THR A 74 -23.44 5.89 -8.75
N LYS A 75 -23.62 5.08 -7.70
CA LYS A 75 -24.91 4.43 -7.46
C LYS A 75 -26.03 5.44 -7.24
N LYS A 76 -25.76 6.54 -6.53
CA LYS A 76 -26.74 7.61 -6.28
C LYS A 76 -27.07 8.44 -7.54
N GLY A 77 -26.14 8.56 -8.49
CA GLY A 77 -26.36 9.26 -9.77
C GLY A 77 -27.06 8.43 -10.85
N ILE A 78 -27.16 7.11 -10.67
CA ILE A 78 -27.82 6.18 -11.60
C ILE A 78 -29.29 5.91 -11.19
N SER A 79 -29.72 6.35 -10.01
CA SER A 79 -31.10 6.17 -9.51
C SER A 79 -32.05 7.34 -9.87
N LEU A 80 -31.91 7.93 -11.06
CA LEU A 80 -32.84 8.88 -11.66
C LEU A 80 -33.22 8.37 -13.06
#